data_AF-A0A8T4XP73-F1
#
_entry.id   AF-A0A8T4XP73-F1
#
_cell.length_a   1.000
_cell.length_b   1.000
_cell.length_c   1.000
_cell.angle_alpha   90.00
_cell.angle_beta   90.00
_cell.angle_gamma   90.00
#
_symmetry.space_group_name_H-M   'P 1'
#
loop_
_entity.id
_entity.type
_entity.pdbx_description
1 polymer ?
#
loop_
_entity_poly.entity_id
_entity_poly.type
_entity_poly.pdbx_seq_one_letter_code
_entity_poly.pdbx_strand_id
1 'polypeptide(L)'
;MRIAIGGFGAESNAFSAEGPVEKAEGVSFGQGLISRHEGKKTVIGGFLDILREAGAEAIPILRVFWGATGIIGRKSYERFKAEMLKGIANAGKIDGVLLDLHGAMVAEGYPDGEGILLKEIRELLGEGIPIAAVLDIHGNITDLKLRTSNLLLGYRTNPHVDLYERGRKAARLLLSMLKGEVKPVMRLKRLPMLGPNLGMSTWAYSPAEEERLPFARIMKKVLDLEKEKTPGILDLSVFIGFPWADIPEALTSVLAISDGDAPLAEGVAGEVAEMVWEARHEFLKVRPLIQVEEAVERAIRAPKGPIVLVDVGDNSGGGAPCDNTVILEALLRLGAEDAVVPIRDPEAVAKAIASGIGSTLELEVGGKIDRRFYKPVRVRARVKTLFDGKYIIRGPHHGGYDVREAILPKEAWRSADVGRTALLQVNGIEIIVSEGRVGMEQDYYKAVGVDPSERKIVVVKSHQAHRASFERIAKEIIEVDTPGSTSPSYRGLIFKNVPRPVFPLDPL
;
A
#
# COMPACT_ATOMS: atom_id res chain seq x y z
N MET A 1 8.00 7.75 -32.16
CA MET A 1 7.33 6.60 -31.52
C MET A 1 6.09 7.10 -30.81
N ARG A 2 4.99 6.34 -30.81
CA ARG A 2 3.71 6.66 -30.16
C ARG A 2 3.42 5.63 -29.08
N ILE A 3 3.42 6.03 -27.81
CA ILE A 3 3.33 5.10 -26.66
C ILE A 3 2.04 5.35 -25.90
N ALA A 4 1.17 4.33 -25.83
CA ALA A 4 -0.03 4.40 -25.02
C ALA A 4 0.34 4.35 -23.53
N ILE A 5 -0.26 5.23 -22.73
CA ILE A 5 -0.03 5.28 -21.28
C ILE A 5 -1.35 5.14 -20.52
N GLY A 6 -1.33 4.36 -19.44
CA GLY A 6 -2.50 4.14 -18.60
C GLY A 6 -2.15 3.67 -17.20
N GLY A 7 -3.17 3.51 -16.37
CA GLY A 7 -3.03 2.87 -15.06
C GLY A 7 -4.32 2.20 -14.60
N PHE A 8 -4.18 1.11 -13.86
CA PHE A 8 -5.30 0.29 -13.43
C PHE A 8 -4.87 -0.49 -12.20
N GLY A 9 -5.45 -0.21 -11.03
CA GLY A 9 -4.95 -0.86 -9.82
C GLY A 9 -5.82 -0.74 -8.58
N ALA A 10 -5.67 -1.72 -7.71
CA ALA A 10 -6.21 -1.79 -6.37
C ALA A 10 -5.33 -2.76 -5.58
N GLU A 11 -5.23 -2.54 -4.27
CA GLU A 11 -4.74 -3.58 -3.37
C GLU A 11 -5.98 -4.25 -2.76
N SER A 12 -6.34 -5.43 -3.25
CA SER A 12 -7.63 -6.04 -2.90
C SER A 12 -7.47 -7.07 -1.79
N ASN A 13 -8.05 -6.76 -0.64
CA ASN A 13 -8.12 -7.63 0.52
C ASN A 13 -9.40 -8.48 0.46
N ALA A 14 -9.25 -9.77 0.16
CA ALA A 14 -10.32 -10.76 0.13
C ALA A 14 -10.96 -11.02 1.50
N PHE A 15 -10.27 -10.65 2.58
CA PHE A 15 -10.78 -10.74 3.96
C PHE A 15 -11.49 -9.47 4.41
N SER A 16 -11.40 -8.35 3.70
CA SER A 16 -12.06 -7.10 4.10
C SER A 16 -13.58 -7.22 4.01
N ALA A 17 -14.28 -6.67 5.01
CA ALA A 17 -15.75 -6.61 5.04
C ALA A 17 -16.33 -5.56 4.07
N GLU A 18 -15.49 -4.73 3.44
CA GLU A 18 -15.92 -3.62 2.58
C GLU A 18 -16.02 -3.98 1.08
N GLY A 19 -15.92 -5.26 0.72
CA GLY A 19 -16.09 -5.74 -0.66
C GLY A 19 -17.47 -6.37 -0.93
N PRO A 20 -17.94 -6.39 -2.19
CA PRO A 20 -17.28 -5.87 -3.38
C PRO A 20 -17.38 -4.34 -3.53
N VAL A 21 -16.31 -3.70 -4.02
CA VAL A 21 -16.18 -2.24 -4.12
C VAL A 21 -16.47 -1.77 -5.54
N GLU A 22 -17.48 -0.90 -5.69
CA GLU A 22 -17.88 -0.36 -6.99
C GLU A 22 -17.31 1.04 -7.29
N LYS A 23 -16.98 1.81 -6.26
CA LYS A 23 -16.51 3.20 -6.43
C LYS A 23 -14.99 3.25 -6.46
N ALA A 24 -14.42 3.73 -7.57
CA ALA A 24 -13.00 4.07 -7.64
C ALA A 24 -12.70 5.37 -6.86
N GLU A 25 -11.55 5.43 -6.21
CA GLU A 25 -11.06 6.62 -5.49
C GLU A 25 -10.51 7.68 -6.45
N GLY A 26 -9.92 7.26 -7.58
CA GLY A 26 -9.35 8.19 -8.54
C GLY A 26 -9.45 7.69 -9.97
N VAL A 27 -10.06 8.51 -10.83
CA VAL A 27 -10.23 8.25 -12.27
C VAL A 27 -9.78 9.48 -13.05
N SER A 28 -8.95 9.28 -14.07
CA SER A 28 -8.56 10.33 -15.02
C SER A 28 -8.46 9.77 -16.44
N PHE A 29 -9.13 10.41 -17.38
CA PHE A 29 -9.17 10.01 -18.79
C PHE A 29 -8.31 10.95 -19.65
N GLY A 30 -7.71 10.40 -20.71
CA GLY A 30 -7.02 11.19 -21.75
C GLY A 30 -6.09 12.25 -21.16
N GLN A 31 -6.20 13.50 -21.63
CA GLN A 31 -5.35 14.58 -21.16
C GLN A 31 -5.42 14.84 -19.63
N GLY A 32 -6.54 14.50 -18.98
CA GLY A 32 -6.64 14.59 -17.52
C GLY A 32 -5.68 13.67 -16.78
N LEU A 33 -5.27 12.55 -17.39
CA LEU A 33 -4.19 11.69 -16.88
C LEU A 33 -2.86 12.44 -16.92
N ILE A 34 -2.54 13.10 -18.04
CA ILE A 34 -1.31 13.90 -18.18
C ILE A 34 -1.27 15.00 -17.11
N SER A 35 -2.31 15.84 -17.06
CA SER A 35 -2.39 16.97 -16.13
C SER A 35 -2.31 16.54 -14.66
N ARG A 36 -2.74 15.31 -14.34
CA ARG A 36 -2.66 14.79 -12.97
C ARG A 36 -1.23 14.41 -12.56
N HIS A 37 -0.39 13.98 -13.50
CA HIS A 37 0.89 13.32 -13.22
C HIS A 37 2.11 14.11 -13.71
N GLU A 38 1.94 15.05 -14.64
CA GLU A 38 3.00 15.92 -15.13
C GLU A 38 3.64 16.74 -14.00
N GLY A 39 4.97 16.77 -13.98
CA GLY A 39 5.75 17.44 -12.92
C GLY A 39 5.71 16.76 -11.55
N LYS A 40 5.07 15.59 -11.41
CA LYS A 40 4.98 14.84 -10.14
C LYS A 40 5.86 13.60 -10.14
N LYS A 41 6.38 13.26 -8.97
CA LYS A 41 7.18 12.05 -8.73
C LYS A 41 6.31 10.77 -8.60
N THR A 42 5.53 10.49 -9.64
CA THR A 42 4.71 9.26 -9.78
C THR A 42 5.27 8.35 -10.88
N VAL A 43 4.83 7.10 -10.95
CA VAL A 43 5.18 6.17 -12.05
C VAL A 43 4.89 6.80 -13.42
N ILE A 44 3.65 7.28 -13.63
CA ILE A 44 3.24 7.94 -14.87
C ILE A 44 4.05 9.22 -15.12
N GLY A 45 4.35 10.01 -14.08
CA GLY A 45 5.24 11.17 -14.22
C GLY A 45 6.62 10.77 -14.76
N GLY A 46 7.16 9.66 -14.28
CA GLY A 46 8.40 9.06 -14.79
C GLY A 46 8.30 8.60 -16.25
N PHE A 47 7.16 8.02 -16.65
CA PHE A 47 6.90 7.70 -18.06
C PHE A 47 6.95 8.95 -18.92
N LEU A 48 6.19 9.99 -18.54
CA LEU A 48 6.04 11.23 -19.30
C LEU A 48 7.38 11.93 -19.54
N ASP A 49 8.22 12.02 -18.52
CA ASP A 49 9.52 12.69 -18.66
C ASP A 49 10.45 11.94 -19.62
N ILE A 50 10.50 10.60 -19.57
CA ILE A 50 11.31 9.81 -20.49
C ILE A 50 10.80 9.86 -21.92
N LEU A 51 9.48 9.79 -22.13
CA LEU A 51 8.91 9.90 -23.45
C LEU A 51 9.22 11.28 -24.06
N ARG A 52 9.15 12.35 -23.26
CA ARG A 52 9.52 13.72 -23.68
C ARG A 52 11.00 13.82 -24.04
N GLU A 53 11.88 13.32 -23.18
CA GLU A 53 13.35 13.29 -23.41
C GLU A 53 13.70 12.57 -24.72
N ALA A 54 12.96 11.52 -25.08
CA ALA A 54 13.17 10.74 -26.30
C ALA A 54 12.44 11.26 -27.55
N GLY A 55 11.66 12.34 -27.44
CA GLY A 55 10.81 12.83 -28.52
C GLY A 55 9.69 11.85 -28.93
N ALA A 56 9.27 10.97 -28.03
CA ALA A 56 8.16 10.05 -28.23
C ALA A 56 6.82 10.72 -27.82
N GLU A 57 5.76 10.44 -28.57
CA GLU A 57 4.42 10.93 -28.28
C GLU A 57 3.77 10.04 -27.23
N ALA A 58 3.31 10.63 -26.12
CA ALA A 58 2.51 9.95 -25.10
C ALA A 58 1.02 9.99 -25.49
N ILE A 59 0.39 8.83 -25.63
CA ILE A 59 -1.04 8.70 -25.92
C ILE A 59 -1.78 8.32 -24.63
N PRO A 60 -2.38 9.29 -23.90
CA PRO A 60 -3.02 8.99 -22.64
C PRO A 60 -4.37 8.29 -22.82
N ILE A 61 -4.56 7.19 -22.09
CA ILE A 61 -5.78 6.39 -22.16
C ILE A 61 -6.66 6.66 -20.93
N LEU A 62 -6.36 6.00 -19.83
CA LEU A 62 -7.14 6.00 -18.60
C LEU A 62 -6.20 5.65 -17.45
N ARG A 63 -6.39 6.31 -16.31
CA ARG A 63 -5.89 5.85 -15.01
C ARG A 63 -7.07 5.68 -14.06
N VAL A 64 -7.27 4.47 -13.55
CA VAL A 64 -8.27 4.15 -12.54
C VAL A 64 -7.61 3.47 -11.34
N PHE A 65 -8.01 3.88 -10.14
CA PHE A 65 -7.49 3.34 -8.89
C PHE A 65 -8.58 3.29 -7.82
N TRP A 66 -8.69 2.15 -7.14
CA TRP A 66 -9.68 1.92 -6.07
C TRP A 66 -9.09 2.02 -4.66
N GLY A 67 -7.79 2.24 -4.52
CA GLY A 67 -7.12 2.22 -3.22
C GLY A 67 -6.78 0.81 -2.75
N ALA A 68 -6.28 0.71 -1.52
CA ALA A 68 -6.28 -0.54 -0.78
C ALA A 68 -7.69 -0.74 -0.24
N THR A 69 -8.36 -1.85 -0.55
CA THR A 69 -9.79 -2.01 -0.24
C THR A 69 -10.21 -3.48 -0.26
N GLY A 70 -11.51 -3.77 -0.15
CA GLY A 70 -12.04 -5.11 -0.43
C GLY A 70 -11.85 -5.52 -1.90
N ILE A 71 -12.34 -6.70 -2.27
CA ILE A 71 -12.35 -7.10 -3.69
C ILE A 71 -13.15 -6.10 -4.53
N ILE A 72 -12.75 -5.90 -5.79
CA ILE A 72 -13.43 -4.97 -6.70
C ILE A 72 -14.70 -5.63 -7.26
N GLY A 73 -15.79 -4.87 -7.27
CA GLY A 73 -17.05 -5.32 -7.83
C GLY A 73 -16.95 -5.57 -9.34
N ARG A 74 -17.57 -6.66 -9.82
CA ARG A 74 -17.47 -7.07 -11.23
C ARG A 74 -17.88 -5.95 -12.17
N LYS A 75 -18.97 -5.25 -11.86
CA LYS A 75 -19.54 -4.20 -12.72
C LYS A 75 -18.56 -3.04 -12.90
N SER A 76 -17.99 -2.54 -11.80
CA SER A 76 -16.96 -1.50 -11.83
C SER A 76 -15.72 -1.95 -12.60
N TYR A 77 -15.21 -3.15 -12.32
CA TYR A 77 -14.04 -3.70 -13.02
C TYR A 77 -14.26 -3.78 -14.53
N GLU A 78 -15.33 -4.44 -14.98
CA GLU A 78 -15.65 -4.62 -16.41
C GLU A 78 -15.83 -3.28 -17.12
N ARG A 79 -16.49 -2.31 -16.46
CA ARG A 79 -16.66 -0.97 -17.02
C ARG A 79 -15.32 -0.33 -17.35
N PHE A 80 -14.41 -0.24 -16.38
CA PHE A 80 -13.15 0.47 -16.61
C PHE A 80 -12.16 -0.34 -17.47
N LYS A 81 -12.22 -1.69 -17.42
CA LYS A 81 -11.49 -2.55 -18.36
C LYS A 81 -11.92 -2.26 -19.79
N ALA A 82 -13.23 -2.21 -20.05
CA ALA A 82 -13.77 -1.87 -21.37
C ALA A 82 -13.37 -0.46 -21.83
N GLU A 83 -13.37 0.53 -20.94
CA GLU A 83 -12.89 1.89 -21.26
C GLU A 83 -11.40 1.91 -21.61
N MET A 84 -10.55 1.16 -20.89
CA MET A 84 -9.12 1.02 -21.21
C MET A 84 -8.92 0.42 -22.60
N LEU A 85 -9.57 -0.72 -22.88
CA LEU A 85 -9.46 -1.42 -24.17
C LEU A 85 -9.97 -0.55 -25.33
N LYS A 86 -11.12 0.12 -25.15
CA LYS A 86 -11.67 1.04 -26.13
C LYS A 86 -10.72 2.21 -26.40
N GLY A 87 -10.10 2.77 -25.36
CA GLY A 87 -9.12 3.84 -25.51
C GLY A 87 -7.89 3.39 -26.28
N ILE A 88 -7.35 2.20 -25.98
CA ILE A 88 -6.22 1.62 -26.72
C ILE A 88 -6.59 1.38 -28.19
N ALA A 89 -7.77 0.80 -28.47
CA ALA A 89 -8.24 0.57 -29.84
C ALA A 89 -8.37 1.87 -30.65
N ASN A 90 -8.77 2.97 -30.00
CA ASN A 90 -8.93 4.28 -30.62
C ASN A 90 -7.64 5.11 -30.68
N ALA A 91 -6.52 4.62 -30.13
CA ALA A 91 -5.23 5.34 -30.11
C ALA A 91 -4.58 5.46 -31.50
N GLY A 92 -5.13 4.77 -32.51
CA GLY A 92 -4.53 4.63 -33.83
C GLY A 92 -3.28 3.74 -33.76
N LYS A 93 -2.32 3.98 -34.65
CA LYS A 93 -1.07 3.19 -34.70
C LYS A 93 -0.17 3.55 -33.52
N ILE A 94 -0.08 2.69 -32.52
CA ILE A 94 0.87 2.81 -31.41
C ILE A 94 2.03 1.84 -31.58
N ASP A 95 3.18 2.20 -31.02
CA ASP A 95 4.40 1.40 -31.05
C ASP A 95 4.60 0.61 -29.74
N GLY A 96 4.01 1.03 -28.62
CA GLY A 96 4.14 0.34 -27.33
C GLY A 96 3.15 0.81 -26.28
N VAL A 97 3.11 0.13 -25.13
CA VAL A 97 2.22 0.43 -24.00
C VAL A 97 3.00 0.50 -22.69
N LEU A 98 2.76 1.54 -21.89
CA LEU A 98 3.23 1.70 -20.51
C LEU A 98 2.04 1.74 -19.53
N LEU A 99 2.06 0.87 -18.52
CA LEU A 99 1.01 0.79 -17.51
C LEU A 99 1.54 0.97 -16.09
N ASP A 100 0.84 1.79 -15.31
CA ASP A 100 0.95 1.89 -13.85
C ASP A 100 -0.10 0.97 -13.22
N LEU A 101 0.32 -0.21 -12.76
CA LEU A 101 -0.53 -1.24 -12.18
C LEU A 101 -0.18 -1.43 -10.70
N HIS A 102 -1.10 -1.94 -9.88
CA HIS A 102 -0.76 -2.28 -8.49
C HIS A 102 -0.12 -3.67 -8.43
N GLY A 103 -0.76 -4.65 -9.08
CA GLY A 103 -0.36 -6.05 -9.14
C GLY A 103 -1.08 -6.96 -8.14
N ALA A 104 -1.90 -6.41 -7.25
CA ALA A 104 -2.62 -7.15 -6.20
C ALA A 104 -4.15 -6.98 -6.30
N MET A 105 -4.67 -6.63 -7.47
CA MET A 105 -6.10 -6.47 -7.67
C MET A 105 -6.78 -7.84 -7.82
N VAL A 106 -7.77 -8.03 -6.97
CA VAL A 106 -8.77 -9.10 -7.08
C VAL A 106 -10.11 -8.44 -7.36
N ALA A 107 -10.79 -8.90 -8.39
CA ALA A 107 -12.17 -8.52 -8.68
C ALA A 107 -13.08 -9.74 -8.61
N GLU A 108 -14.38 -9.52 -8.45
CA GLU A 108 -15.36 -10.61 -8.44
C GLU A 108 -15.30 -11.46 -9.72
N GLY A 109 -14.89 -12.72 -9.55
CA GLY A 109 -14.68 -13.67 -10.64
C GLY A 109 -13.35 -13.53 -11.39
N TYR A 110 -12.47 -12.63 -10.96
CA TYR A 110 -11.13 -12.43 -11.50
C TYR A 110 -10.11 -12.40 -10.35
N PRO A 111 -9.55 -13.57 -9.96
CA PRO A 111 -8.48 -13.65 -8.97
C PRO A 111 -7.25 -12.81 -9.36
N ASP A 112 -7.04 -12.64 -10.66
CA ASP A 112 -6.00 -11.78 -11.22
C ASP A 112 -6.62 -10.70 -12.12
N GLY A 113 -7.12 -9.63 -11.52
CA GLY A 113 -7.78 -8.54 -12.25
C GLY A 113 -6.85 -7.86 -13.26
N GLU A 114 -5.59 -7.63 -12.90
CA GLU A 114 -4.63 -6.94 -13.78
C GLU A 114 -4.03 -7.86 -14.85
N GLY A 115 -3.86 -9.15 -14.56
CA GLY A 115 -3.45 -10.12 -15.58
C GLY A 115 -4.51 -10.35 -16.66
N ILE A 116 -5.80 -10.37 -16.29
CA ILE A 116 -6.90 -10.42 -17.26
C ILE A 116 -6.91 -9.17 -18.15
N LEU A 117 -6.69 -7.99 -17.57
CA LEU A 117 -6.53 -6.76 -18.34
C LEU A 117 -5.36 -6.86 -19.33
N LEU A 118 -4.18 -7.29 -18.87
CA LEU A 118 -2.99 -7.43 -19.72
C LEU A 118 -3.21 -8.46 -20.85
N LYS A 119 -3.91 -9.56 -20.56
CA LYS A 119 -4.30 -10.55 -21.56
C LYS A 119 -5.16 -9.93 -22.66
N GLU A 120 -6.21 -9.21 -22.29
CA GLU A 120 -7.13 -8.61 -23.28
C GLU A 120 -6.45 -7.47 -24.06
N ILE A 121 -5.52 -6.71 -23.45
CA ILE A 121 -4.68 -5.74 -24.17
C ILE A 121 -3.77 -6.47 -25.17
N ARG A 122 -3.13 -7.57 -24.77
CA ARG A 122 -2.29 -8.38 -25.67
C ARG A 122 -3.09 -8.94 -26.85
N GLU A 123 -4.30 -9.45 -26.61
CA GLU A 123 -5.20 -9.95 -27.66
C GLU A 123 -5.61 -8.84 -28.64
N LEU A 124 -5.81 -7.62 -28.16
CA LEU A 124 -6.14 -6.46 -29.00
C LEU A 124 -4.96 -6.00 -29.87
N LEU A 125 -3.73 -6.01 -29.33
CA LEU A 125 -2.55 -5.43 -29.98
C LEU A 125 -1.70 -6.44 -30.77
N GLY A 126 -1.84 -7.72 -30.47
CA GLY A 126 -0.98 -8.79 -30.96
C GLY A 126 0.41 -8.81 -30.30
N GLU A 127 1.24 -9.75 -30.74
CA GLU A 127 2.57 -10.01 -30.14
C GLU A 127 3.63 -8.95 -30.51
N GLY A 128 3.42 -8.19 -31.59
CA GLY A 128 4.41 -7.26 -32.13
C GLY A 128 4.56 -5.95 -31.35
N ILE A 129 3.56 -5.56 -30.54
CA ILE A 129 3.56 -4.29 -29.79
C ILE A 129 3.97 -4.58 -28.34
N PRO A 130 5.12 -4.08 -27.84
CA PRO A 130 5.55 -4.39 -26.49
C PRO A 130 4.71 -3.70 -25.42
N ILE A 131 4.51 -4.41 -24.30
CA ILE A 131 3.78 -3.95 -23.11
C ILE A 131 4.75 -3.96 -21.92
N ALA A 132 4.89 -2.81 -21.28
CA ALA A 132 5.64 -2.63 -20.05
C ALA A 132 4.72 -2.17 -18.92
N ALA A 133 4.87 -2.75 -17.74
CA ALA A 133 4.14 -2.30 -16.55
C ALA A 133 5.08 -2.12 -15.35
N VAL A 134 4.78 -1.11 -14.54
CA VAL A 134 5.35 -0.96 -13.21
C VAL A 134 4.29 -1.40 -12.20
N LEU A 135 4.71 -2.15 -11.19
CA LEU A 135 3.89 -2.80 -10.18
C LEU A 135 4.34 -2.38 -8.78
N ASP A 136 3.41 -2.41 -7.84
CA ASP A 136 3.71 -2.27 -6.42
C ASP A 136 4.59 -3.43 -5.94
N ILE A 137 5.42 -3.21 -4.93
CA ILE A 137 6.21 -4.27 -4.31
C ILE A 137 5.32 -5.35 -3.68
N HIS A 138 4.09 -5.01 -3.30
CA HIS A 138 3.06 -5.95 -2.82
C HIS A 138 2.36 -6.71 -3.98
N GLY A 139 2.75 -6.47 -5.24
CA GLY A 139 2.16 -7.13 -6.39
C GLY A 139 2.27 -8.66 -6.34
N ASN A 140 1.17 -9.34 -6.67
CA ASN A 140 1.11 -10.79 -6.82
C ASN A 140 1.39 -11.17 -8.28
N ILE A 141 2.60 -11.67 -8.55
CA ILE A 141 3.06 -11.93 -9.92
C ILE A 141 2.55 -13.29 -10.38
N THR A 142 1.56 -13.28 -11.27
CA THR A 142 0.98 -14.49 -11.89
C THR A 142 1.70 -14.85 -13.18
N ASP A 143 1.56 -16.11 -13.62
CA ASP A 143 2.09 -16.51 -14.92
C ASP A 143 1.37 -15.81 -16.07
N LEU A 144 0.12 -15.38 -15.85
CA LEU A 144 -0.62 -14.62 -16.85
C LEU A 144 0.06 -13.26 -17.10
N LYS A 145 0.33 -12.47 -16.05
CA LYS A 145 1.05 -11.20 -16.15
C LYS A 145 2.41 -11.38 -16.84
N LEU A 146 3.14 -12.45 -16.48
CA LEU A 146 4.46 -12.75 -17.02
C LEU A 146 4.43 -13.05 -18.52
N ARG A 147 3.44 -13.82 -19.00
CA ARG A 147 3.33 -14.19 -20.42
C ARG A 147 2.80 -13.07 -21.31
N THR A 148 1.96 -12.19 -20.78
CA THR A 148 1.29 -11.16 -21.59
C THR A 148 2.10 -9.87 -21.70
N SER A 149 3.12 -9.71 -20.87
CA SER A 149 3.96 -8.50 -20.78
C SER A 149 5.38 -8.77 -21.28
N ASN A 150 6.07 -7.73 -21.72
CA ASN A 150 7.48 -7.81 -22.11
C ASN A 150 8.40 -7.33 -20.98
N LEU A 151 7.91 -6.41 -20.15
CA LEU A 151 8.63 -5.82 -19.02
C LEU A 151 7.68 -5.67 -17.83
N LEU A 152 8.03 -6.25 -16.68
CA LEU A 152 7.36 -6.03 -15.41
C LEU A 152 8.39 -5.58 -14.37
N LEU A 153 8.23 -4.37 -13.84
CA LEU A 153 9.15 -3.79 -12.87
C LEU A 153 8.41 -3.56 -11.55
N GLY A 154 8.97 -3.99 -10.42
CA GLY A 154 8.41 -3.73 -9.09
C GLY A 154 9.03 -2.50 -8.42
N TYR A 155 8.35 -1.88 -7.46
CA TYR A 155 8.98 -0.94 -6.52
C TYR A 155 10.08 -1.64 -5.69
N ARG A 156 11.00 -0.85 -5.12
CA ARG A 156 12.12 -1.37 -4.33
C ARG A 156 12.08 -1.00 -2.85
N THR A 157 11.13 -0.16 -2.47
CA THR A 157 11.06 0.39 -1.11
C THR A 157 9.71 0.10 -0.46
N ASN A 158 9.73 -0.24 0.83
CA ASN A 158 8.56 -0.35 1.71
C ASN A 158 8.86 0.46 2.98
N PRO A 159 8.30 1.68 3.14
CA PRO A 159 7.25 2.32 2.34
C PRO A 159 7.72 2.79 0.95
N HIS A 160 6.78 3.01 0.03
CA HIS A 160 7.06 3.30 -1.38
C HIS A 160 7.50 4.76 -1.58
N VAL A 161 8.77 4.96 -1.94
CA VAL A 161 9.35 6.28 -2.23
C VAL A 161 10.03 6.36 -3.60
N ASP A 162 10.16 5.23 -4.32
CA ASP A 162 10.91 5.12 -5.58
C ASP A 162 10.04 5.07 -6.85
N LEU A 163 8.73 5.33 -6.76
CA LEU A 163 7.76 5.18 -7.85
C LEU A 163 8.19 5.87 -9.15
N TYR A 164 8.66 7.11 -9.05
CA TYR A 164 9.10 7.91 -10.20
C TYR A 164 10.28 7.28 -10.94
N GLU A 165 11.29 6.81 -10.21
CA GLU A 165 12.49 6.23 -10.81
C GLU A 165 12.20 4.89 -11.47
N ARG A 166 11.28 4.11 -10.91
CA ARG A 166 10.78 2.87 -11.52
C ARG A 166 10.00 3.16 -12.81
N GLY A 167 9.16 4.20 -12.80
CA GLY A 167 8.51 4.71 -14.00
C GLY A 167 9.51 5.08 -15.10
N ARG A 168 10.50 5.91 -14.76
CA ARG A 168 11.57 6.29 -15.71
C ARG A 168 12.29 5.07 -16.27
N LYS A 169 12.66 4.10 -15.42
CA LYS A 169 13.37 2.90 -15.86
C LYS A 169 12.55 2.06 -16.85
N ALA A 170 11.27 1.81 -16.55
CA ALA A 170 10.39 1.03 -17.43
C ALA A 170 10.22 1.71 -18.80
N ALA A 171 10.02 3.03 -18.83
CA ALA A 171 9.91 3.77 -20.09
C ALA A 171 11.20 3.71 -20.91
N ARG A 172 12.38 3.83 -20.27
CA ARG A 172 13.67 3.70 -20.98
C ARG A 172 13.85 2.31 -21.57
N LEU A 173 13.57 1.25 -20.80
CA LEU A 173 13.69 -0.13 -21.28
C LEU A 173 12.73 -0.43 -22.44
N LEU A 174 11.49 0.08 -22.38
CA LEU A 174 10.54 -0.07 -23.48
C LEU A 174 11.08 0.60 -24.76
N LEU A 175 11.59 1.83 -24.66
CA LEU A 175 12.15 2.56 -25.80
C LEU A 175 13.39 1.85 -26.38
N SER A 176 14.29 1.34 -25.54
CA SER A 176 15.45 0.57 -25.99
C SER A 176 15.04 -0.73 -26.68
N MET A 177 14.00 -1.42 -26.18
CA MET A 177 13.43 -2.58 -26.84
C MET A 177 12.87 -2.23 -28.22
N LEU A 178 12.15 -1.10 -28.35
CA LEU A 178 11.60 -0.63 -29.64
C LEU A 178 12.67 -0.24 -30.64
N LYS A 179 13.85 0.20 -30.18
CA LYS A 179 15.01 0.48 -31.04
C LYS A 179 15.82 -0.78 -31.37
N GLY A 180 15.50 -1.93 -30.77
CA GLY A 180 16.26 -3.17 -30.92
C GLY A 180 17.59 -3.17 -30.17
N GLU A 181 17.79 -2.25 -29.22
CA GLU A 181 19.00 -2.13 -28.40
C GLU A 181 19.09 -3.22 -27.33
N VAL A 182 17.93 -3.70 -26.85
CA VAL A 182 17.82 -4.78 -25.86
C VAL A 182 16.71 -5.75 -26.24
N LYS A 183 16.82 -7.00 -25.79
CA LYS A 183 15.84 -8.09 -25.99
C LYS A 183 15.44 -8.67 -24.63
N PRO A 184 14.53 -8.02 -23.89
CA PRO A 184 14.21 -8.40 -22.53
C PRO A 184 13.72 -9.86 -22.41
N VAL A 185 14.29 -10.60 -21.48
CA VAL A 185 13.84 -11.96 -21.11
C VAL A 185 13.55 -11.98 -19.62
N MET A 186 12.30 -12.27 -19.26
CA MET A 186 11.85 -12.32 -17.86
C MET A 186 11.92 -13.74 -17.30
N ARG A 187 12.44 -13.89 -16.07
CA ARG A 187 12.40 -15.13 -15.29
C ARG A 187 11.96 -14.85 -13.86
N LEU A 188 10.95 -15.61 -13.41
CA LEU A 188 10.30 -15.46 -12.11
C LEU A 188 10.62 -16.65 -11.21
N LYS A 189 11.03 -16.38 -9.97
CA LYS A 189 11.17 -17.36 -8.91
C LYS A 189 10.18 -17.04 -7.79
N ARG A 190 9.20 -17.92 -7.55
CA ARG A 190 8.29 -17.82 -6.39
C ARG A 190 8.87 -18.58 -5.21
N LEU A 191 8.74 -18.02 -4.02
CA LEU A 191 9.06 -18.67 -2.76
C LEU A 191 7.77 -19.20 -2.13
N PRO A 192 7.79 -20.35 -1.45
CA PRO A 192 6.63 -20.85 -0.71
C PRO A 192 6.47 -20.08 0.62
N MET A 193 6.36 -18.75 0.53
CA MET A 193 6.12 -17.87 1.67
C MET A 193 5.16 -16.73 1.34
N LEU A 194 4.35 -16.38 2.33
CA LEU A 194 3.66 -15.11 2.44
C LEU A 194 4.64 -14.07 2.96
N GLY A 195 4.86 -12.98 2.23
CA GLY A 195 5.76 -11.92 2.67
C GLY A 195 5.27 -11.27 3.97
N PRO A 196 5.99 -11.38 5.11
CA PRO A 196 5.62 -10.68 6.33
C PRO A 196 5.85 -9.17 6.14
N ASN A 197 4.79 -8.42 5.82
CA ASN A 197 4.87 -7.00 5.44
C ASN A 197 5.66 -6.16 6.47
N LEU A 198 5.39 -6.35 7.77
CA LEU A 198 6.13 -5.64 8.82
C LEU A 198 7.64 -5.96 8.81
N GLY A 199 7.97 -7.23 8.57
CA GLY A 199 9.33 -7.74 8.58
C GLY A 199 10.15 -7.43 7.34
N MET A 200 9.47 -7.21 6.23
CA MET A 200 10.04 -6.83 4.94
C MET A 200 9.92 -5.31 4.73
N SER A 201 10.27 -4.56 5.77
CA SER A 201 10.52 -3.11 5.71
C SER A 201 11.87 -2.82 5.09
N THR A 202 11.97 -1.79 4.27
CA THR A 202 13.26 -1.27 3.76
C THR A 202 13.68 0.04 4.41
N TRP A 203 12.87 0.56 5.34
CA TRP A 203 13.04 1.89 5.87
C TRP A 203 12.86 1.95 7.38
N ALA A 204 13.66 2.81 8.02
CA ALA A 204 13.45 3.32 9.36
C ALA A 204 13.92 4.77 9.43
N TYR A 205 13.33 5.57 10.32
CA TYR A 205 13.73 6.97 10.48
C TYR A 205 15.20 7.06 10.93
N SER A 206 15.63 6.16 11.81
CA SER A 206 17.02 6.01 12.24
C SER A 206 17.85 5.23 11.21
N PRO A 207 18.93 5.81 10.63
CA PRO A 207 19.81 5.08 9.73
C PRO A 207 20.38 3.78 10.33
N ALA A 208 20.71 3.80 11.62
CA ALA A 208 21.26 2.62 12.30
C ALA A 208 20.23 1.50 12.48
N GLU A 209 18.93 1.82 12.57
CA GLU A 209 17.87 0.83 12.56
C GLU A 209 17.65 0.29 11.15
N GLU A 210 17.63 1.19 10.15
CA GLU A 210 17.44 0.84 8.74
C GLU A 210 18.50 -0.15 8.24
N GLU A 211 19.78 0.07 8.58
CA GLU A 211 20.88 -0.85 8.24
C GLU A 211 20.74 -2.25 8.85
N ARG A 212 19.99 -2.37 9.96
CA ARG A 212 19.73 -3.67 10.61
C ARG A 212 18.53 -4.39 10.01
N LEU A 213 17.72 -3.73 9.20
CA LEU A 213 16.58 -4.37 8.56
C LEU A 213 17.07 -5.41 7.54
N PRO A 214 16.71 -6.70 7.69
CA PRO A 214 17.20 -7.76 6.82
C PRO A 214 16.80 -7.51 5.36
N PHE A 215 15.60 -7.00 5.11
CA PHE A 215 15.12 -6.74 3.76
C PHE A 215 15.81 -5.51 3.13
N ALA A 216 16.10 -4.46 3.90
CA ALA A 216 16.92 -3.33 3.40
C ALA A 216 18.31 -3.79 2.93
N ARG A 217 18.98 -4.67 3.70
CA ARG A 217 20.28 -5.25 3.31
C ARG A 217 20.17 -6.09 2.04
N ILE A 218 19.11 -6.89 1.89
CA ILE A 218 18.86 -7.70 0.69
C ILE A 218 18.63 -6.78 -0.51
N MET A 219 17.81 -5.74 -0.37
CA MET A 219 17.55 -4.77 -1.45
C MET A 219 18.82 -4.01 -1.85
N LYS A 220 19.74 -3.71 -0.92
CA LYS A 220 21.06 -3.19 -1.27
C LYS A 220 21.86 -4.16 -2.14
N LYS A 221 21.89 -5.46 -1.80
CA LYS A 221 22.54 -6.49 -2.63
C LYS A 221 21.89 -6.62 -4.01
N VAL A 222 20.56 -6.54 -4.09
CA VAL A 222 19.80 -6.52 -5.35
C VAL A 222 20.26 -5.37 -6.26
N LEU A 223 20.47 -4.17 -5.68
CA LEU A 223 20.98 -3.02 -6.43
C LEU A 223 22.43 -3.25 -6.92
N ASP A 224 23.28 -3.87 -6.09
CA ASP A 224 24.67 -4.17 -6.46
C ASP A 224 24.74 -5.21 -7.60
N LEU A 225 23.89 -6.25 -7.53
CA LEU A 225 23.77 -7.29 -8.57
C LEU A 225 23.34 -6.68 -9.91
N GLU A 226 22.36 -5.80 -9.90
CA GLU A 226 21.88 -5.12 -11.11
C GLU A 226 22.91 -4.19 -11.75
N LYS A 227 23.66 -3.40 -10.96
CA LYS A 227 24.50 -2.32 -11.51
C LYS A 227 25.90 -2.76 -11.93
N GLU A 228 26.58 -3.51 -11.08
CA GLU A 228 28.05 -3.66 -11.18
C GLU A 228 28.49 -5.12 -11.31
N LYS A 229 27.71 -6.06 -10.76
CA LYS A 229 28.17 -7.45 -10.60
C LYS A 229 27.63 -8.42 -11.65
N THR A 230 26.62 -8.03 -12.42
CA THR A 230 26.02 -8.93 -13.40
C THR A 230 25.69 -8.23 -14.73
N PRO A 231 26.70 -8.02 -15.60
CA PRO A 231 26.46 -7.54 -16.96
C PRO A 231 25.40 -8.39 -17.66
N GLY A 232 24.43 -7.74 -18.30
CA GLY A 232 23.32 -8.39 -18.98
C GLY A 232 21.99 -8.44 -18.20
N ILE A 233 21.97 -8.07 -16.91
CA ILE A 233 20.72 -7.84 -16.18
C ILE A 233 20.20 -6.42 -16.45
N LEU A 234 18.96 -6.34 -16.93
CA LEU A 234 18.24 -5.09 -17.21
C LEU A 234 17.44 -4.60 -15.99
N ASP A 235 16.78 -5.52 -15.28
CA ASP A 235 16.07 -5.21 -14.04
C ASP A 235 16.01 -6.40 -13.08
N LEU A 236 16.04 -6.10 -11.79
CA LEU A 236 15.79 -7.06 -10.72
C LEU A 236 14.79 -6.47 -9.71
N SER A 237 13.71 -7.21 -9.46
CA SER A 237 12.61 -6.80 -8.59
C SER A 237 12.25 -7.93 -7.61
N VAL A 238 12.09 -7.58 -6.33
CA VAL A 238 11.59 -8.50 -5.30
C VAL A 238 10.19 -8.04 -4.90
N PHE A 239 9.20 -8.88 -5.14
CA PHE A 239 7.82 -8.64 -4.74
C PHE A 239 7.56 -9.36 -3.42
N ILE A 240 7.11 -8.63 -2.40
CA ILE A 240 6.67 -9.21 -1.13
C ILE A 240 5.37 -10.00 -1.28
N GLY A 241 4.58 -9.66 -2.30
CA GLY A 241 3.22 -10.15 -2.46
C GLY A 241 2.26 -9.50 -1.46
N PHE A 242 0.97 -9.73 -1.70
CA PHE A 242 -0.13 -9.29 -0.86
C PHE A 242 -0.94 -10.51 -0.42
N PRO A 243 -0.61 -11.10 0.73
CA PRO A 243 -1.25 -12.32 1.23
C PRO A 243 -2.76 -12.21 1.35
N TRP A 244 -3.26 -11.03 1.74
CA TRP A 244 -4.69 -10.81 1.93
C TRP A 244 -5.52 -10.85 0.64
N ALA A 245 -4.89 -10.95 -0.53
CA ALA A 245 -5.60 -11.26 -1.78
C ALA A 245 -6.19 -12.69 -1.79
N ASP A 246 -5.62 -13.61 -1.01
CA ASP A 246 -5.97 -15.04 -0.98
C ASP A 246 -6.11 -15.64 -2.39
N ILE A 247 -5.03 -15.56 -3.17
CA ILE A 247 -4.90 -16.21 -4.49
C ILE A 247 -3.66 -17.12 -4.50
N PRO A 248 -3.55 -18.07 -5.43
CA PRO A 248 -2.43 -19.01 -5.44
C PRO A 248 -1.05 -18.36 -5.51
N GLU A 249 -0.94 -17.24 -6.23
CA GLU A 249 0.28 -16.47 -6.40
C GLU A 249 0.43 -15.31 -5.40
N ALA A 250 -0.33 -15.31 -4.30
CA ALA A 250 -0.15 -14.38 -3.18
C ALA A 250 1.10 -14.76 -2.36
N LEU A 251 2.25 -14.79 -3.03
CA LEU A 251 3.53 -15.30 -2.54
C LEU A 251 4.64 -14.27 -2.80
N THR A 252 5.68 -14.31 -1.96
CA THR A 252 6.92 -13.59 -2.24
C THR A 252 7.55 -14.13 -3.52
N SER A 253 7.99 -13.25 -4.41
CA SER A 253 8.61 -13.64 -5.67
C SER A 253 9.73 -12.70 -6.10
N VAL A 254 10.66 -13.23 -6.89
CA VAL A 254 11.78 -12.48 -7.46
C VAL A 254 11.68 -12.57 -8.97
N LEU A 255 11.68 -11.41 -9.62
CA LEU A 255 11.66 -11.29 -11.08
C LEU A 255 12.98 -10.66 -11.55
N ALA A 256 13.69 -11.38 -12.40
CA ALA A 256 14.84 -10.86 -13.12
C ALA A 256 14.49 -10.67 -14.60
N ILE A 257 15.01 -9.59 -15.17
CA ILE A 257 14.94 -9.28 -16.59
C ILE A 257 16.39 -9.20 -17.10
N SER A 258 16.74 -10.05 -18.05
CA SER A 258 18.04 -9.99 -18.74
C SER A 258 17.90 -9.49 -20.17
N ASP A 259 19.03 -9.16 -20.79
CA ASP A 259 19.13 -8.90 -22.22
C ASP A 259 19.41 -10.19 -22.99
N GLY A 260 18.35 -10.86 -23.46
CA GLY A 260 18.43 -12.04 -24.31
C GLY A 260 18.88 -13.34 -23.62
N ASP A 261 19.26 -13.31 -22.33
CA ASP A 261 19.89 -14.43 -21.63
C ASP A 261 18.97 -15.02 -20.55
N ALA A 262 18.18 -16.03 -20.94
CA ALA A 262 17.27 -16.73 -20.04
C ALA A 262 17.97 -17.41 -18.85
N PRO A 263 19.03 -18.22 -19.03
CA PRO A 263 19.78 -18.79 -17.91
C PRO A 263 20.31 -17.76 -16.92
N LEU A 264 20.80 -16.60 -17.39
CA LEU A 264 21.28 -15.54 -16.51
C LEU A 264 20.16 -14.98 -15.63
N ALA A 265 19.00 -14.65 -16.22
CA ALA A 265 17.85 -14.16 -15.46
C ALA A 265 17.37 -15.20 -14.43
N GLU A 266 17.33 -16.47 -14.80
CA GLU A 266 16.94 -17.56 -13.89
C GLU A 266 17.92 -17.73 -12.73
N GLY A 267 19.23 -17.70 -13.00
CA GLY A 267 20.28 -17.80 -12.00
C GLY A 267 20.22 -16.66 -10.97
N VAL A 268 20.13 -15.41 -11.45
CA VAL A 268 20.07 -14.23 -10.57
C VAL A 268 18.78 -14.18 -9.76
N ALA A 269 17.63 -14.51 -10.36
CA ALA A 269 16.37 -14.61 -9.63
C ALA A 269 16.45 -15.69 -8.54
N GLY A 270 17.10 -16.83 -8.83
CA GLY A 270 17.36 -17.90 -7.88
C GLY A 270 18.26 -17.47 -6.71
N GLU A 271 19.38 -16.80 -7.01
CA GLU A 271 20.32 -16.30 -5.99
C GLU A 271 19.63 -15.37 -5.00
N VAL A 272 18.86 -14.39 -5.51
CA VAL A 272 18.15 -13.41 -4.68
C VAL A 272 17.00 -14.07 -3.91
N ALA A 273 16.28 -15.01 -4.54
CA ALA A 273 15.23 -15.75 -3.88
C ALA A 273 15.78 -16.55 -2.69
N GLU A 274 16.97 -17.16 -2.83
CA GLU A 274 17.64 -17.85 -1.73
C GLU A 274 17.99 -16.89 -0.58
N MET A 275 18.51 -15.69 -0.89
CA MET A 275 18.78 -14.68 0.14
C MET A 275 17.52 -14.28 0.93
N VAL A 276 16.38 -14.15 0.24
CA VAL A 276 15.09 -13.83 0.87
C VAL A 276 14.58 -15.02 1.69
N TRP A 277 14.69 -16.23 1.16
CA TRP A 277 14.25 -17.45 1.84
C TRP A 277 15.02 -17.73 3.13
N GLU A 278 16.34 -17.56 3.12
CA GLU A 278 17.18 -17.75 4.30
C GLU A 278 16.90 -16.71 5.39
N ALA A 279 16.51 -15.49 4.99
CA ALA A 279 16.13 -14.44 5.93
C ALA A 279 14.68 -14.56 6.47
N ARG A 280 13.89 -15.57 6.04
CA ARG A 280 12.44 -15.67 6.37
C ARG A 280 12.13 -15.59 7.86
N HIS A 281 12.96 -16.23 8.69
CA HIS A 281 12.82 -16.22 10.15
C HIS A 281 13.33 -14.92 10.80
N GLU A 282 14.26 -14.21 10.16
CA GLU A 282 14.67 -12.86 10.61
C GLU A 282 13.55 -11.86 10.39
N PHE A 283 12.80 -11.97 9.29
CA PHE A 283 11.67 -11.08 9.02
C PHE A 283 10.61 -11.14 10.12
N LEU A 284 10.32 -12.31 10.70
CA LEU A 284 9.34 -12.44 11.79
C LEU A 284 9.79 -11.77 13.11
N LYS A 285 11.09 -11.47 13.27
CA LYS A 285 11.65 -10.82 14.47
C LYS A 285 11.66 -9.30 14.37
N VAL A 286 11.46 -8.76 13.18
CA VAL A 286 11.41 -7.32 12.94
C VAL A 286 10.04 -6.81 13.34
N ARG A 287 10.01 -5.80 14.22
CA ARG A 287 8.78 -5.15 14.71
C ARG A 287 7.81 -6.18 15.31
N PRO A 288 8.24 -6.90 16.37
CA PRO A 288 7.45 -7.99 16.95
C PRO A 288 6.11 -7.47 17.47
N LEU A 289 5.08 -8.29 17.30
CA LEU A 289 3.73 -7.97 17.76
C LEU A 289 3.61 -8.19 19.27
N ILE A 290 3.04 -7.21 19.97
CA ILE A 290 2.78 -7.24 21.41
C ILE A 290 1.26 -7.39 21.63
N GLN A 291 0.86 -8.23 22.59
CA GLN A 291 -0.55 -8.42 22.90
C GLN A 291 -1.20 -7.13 23.40
N VAL A 292 -2.50 -6.94 23.11
CA VAL A 292 -3.23 -5.68 23.34
C VAL A 292 -3.08 -5.16 24.77
N GLU A 293 -3.34 -6.01 25.77
CA GLU A 293 -3.25 -5.65 27.17
C GLU A 293 -1.82 -5.24 27.57
N GLU A 294 -0.82 -6.02 27.18
CA GLU A 294 0.59 -5.74 27.48
C GLU A 294 1.05 -4.42 26.84
N ALA A 295 0.68 -4.18 25.58
CA ALA A 295 1.01 -2.95 24.87
C ALA A 295 0.42 -1.72 25.56
N VAL A 296 -0.85 -1.78 25.98
CA VAL A 296 -1.52 -0.70 26.69
C VAL A 296 -0.90 -0.46 28.07
N GLU A 297 -0.67 -1.51 28.86
CA GLU A 297 0.00 -1.35 30.17
C GLU A 297 1.39 -0.74 30.03
N ARG A 298 2.16 -1.16 29.01
CA ARG A 298 3.47 -0.62 28.71
C ARG A 298 3.39 0.87 28.36
N ALA A 299 2.43 1.27 27.54
CA ALA A 299 2.21 2.67 27.18
C ALA A 299 1.83 3.54 28.39
N ILE A 300 0.96 3.04 29.28
CA ILE A 300 0.58 3.71 30.53
C ILE A 300 1.80 3.87 31.45
N ARG A 301 2.58 2.79 31.65
CA ARG A 301 3.74 2.78 32.56
C ARG A 301 4.95 3.59 32.06
N ALA A 302 5.04 3.87 30.76
CA ALA A 302 6.17 4.60 30.21
C ALA A 302 6.32 5.96 30.94
N PRO A 303 7.53 6.48 31.17
CA PRO A 303 7.71 7.75 31.87
C PRO A 303 7.42 8.98 30.99
N LYS A 304 7.55 8.86 29.67
CA LYS A 304 7.36 9.96 28.69
C LYS A 304 6.62 9.46 27.46
N GLY A 305 5.88 10.35 26.79
CA GLY A 305 5.22 10.10 25.52
C GLY A 305 5.82 10.95 24.37
N PRO A 306 5.29 10.82 23.15
CA PRO A 306 4.21 9.90 22.77
C PRO A 306 4.69 8.44 22.65
N ILE A 307 3.90 7.52 23.21
CA ILE A 307 3.96 6.09 22.88
C ILE A 307 2.95 5.83 21.78
N VAL A 308 3.42 5.35 20.63
CA VAL A 308 2.58 5.07 19.47
C VAL A 308 2.17 3.60 19.51
N LEU A 309 0.87 3.35 19.68
CA LEU A 309 0.27 2.03 19.59
C LEU A 309 -0.25 1.83 18.16
N VAL A 310 0.30 0.85 17.45
CA VAL A 310 -0.06 0.58 16.06
C VAL A 310 -1.06 -0.57 16.02
N ASP A 311 -2.28 -0.27 15.56
CA ASP A 311 -3.34 -1.25 15.34
C ASP A 311 -3.09 -1.99 14.01
N VAL A 312 -2.35 -3.11 14.06
CA VAL A 312 -1.93 -3.82 12.84
C VAL A 312 -3.06 -4.65 12.22
N GLY A 313 -4.02 -5.12 13.01
CA GLY A 313 -5.21 -5.82 12.52
C GLY A 313 -6.17 -4.93 11.71
N ASP A 314 -6.03 -3.61 11.79
CA ASP A 314 -6.95 -2.64 11.20
C ASP A 314 -6.25 -1.54 10.36
N ASN A 315 -5.26 -1.96 9.57
CA ASN A 315 -4.49 -1.08 8.69
C ASN A 315 -5.31 -0.59 7.48
N SER A 316 -5.59 0.71 7.42
CA SER A 316 -6.29 1.35 6.28
C SER A 316 -5.61 1.03 4.93
N GLY A 317 -4.28 0.98 4.92
CA GLY A 317 -3.45 0.77 3.74
C GLY A 317 -3.36 -0.68 3.30
N GLY A 318 -3.96 -1.62 4.04
CA GLY A 318 -4.15 -3.02 3.63
C GLY A 318 -5.63 -3.34 3.38
N GLY A 319 -6.49 -2.33 3.26
CA GLY A 319 -7.91 -2.51 2.97
C GLY A 319 -8.82 -2.71 4.19
N ALA A 320 -8.33 -2.48 5.41
CA ALA A 320 -9.15 -2.57 6.62
C ALA A 320 -10.18 -1.44 6.74
N PRO A 321 -11.31 -1.67 7.43
CA PRO A 321 -12.38 -0.67 7.57
C PRO A 321 -12.03 0.52 8.47
N CYS A 322 -11.06 0.38 9.37
CA CYS A 322 -10.62 1.37 10.36
C CYS A 322 -11.58 1.59 11.53
N ASP A 323 -12.47 0.65 11.83
CA ASP A 323 -13.42 0.74 12.95
C ASP A 323 -13.07 -0.19 14.12
N ASN A 324 -11.88 -0.79 14.17
CA ASN A 324 -11.47 -1.67 15.27
C ASN A 324 -11.36 -0.92 16.60
N THR A 325 -12.00 -1.48 17.62
CA THR A 325 -12.16 -0.88 18.95
C THR A 325 -11.32 -1.55 20.04
N VAL A 326 -10.58 -2.63 19.75
CA VAL A 326 -9.94 -3.44 20.81
C VAL A 326 -8.94 -2.63 21.65
N ILE A 327 -8.17 -1.73 21.03
CA ILE A 327 -7.24 -0.86 21.75
C ILE A 327 -8.02 0.18 22.59
N LEU A 328 -9.11 0.74 22.07
CA LEU A 328 -9.97 1.67 22.83
C LEU A 328 -10.58 0.99 24.06
N GLU A 329 -11.10 -0.23 23.90
CA GLU A 329 -11.68 -1.01 25.01
C GLU A 329 -10.63 -1.29 26.09
N ALA A 330 -9.41 -1.66 25.70
CA ALA A 330 -8.30 -1.90 26.62
C ALA A 330 -7.84 -0.62 27.34
N LEU A 331 -7.70 0.51 26.61
CA LEU A 331 -7.33 1.80 27.19
C LEU A 331 -8.35 2.25 28.26
N LEU A 332 -9.65 2.16 27.96
CA LEU A 332 -10.71 2.52 28.90
C LEU A 332 -10.72 1.60 30.12
N ARG A 333 -10.59 0.30 29.91
CA ARG A 333 -10.63 -0.71 30.99
C ARG A 333 -9.42 -0.60 31.93
N LEU A 334 -8.25 -0.29 31.40
CA LEU A 334 -7.00 -0.14 32.17
C LEU A 334 -6.81 1.28 32.73
N GLY A 335 -7.76 2.19 32.50
CA GLY A 335 -7.72 3.56 33.06
C GLY A 335 -6.62 4.42 32.45
N ALA A 336 -6.36 4.30 31.15
CA ALA A 336 -5.40 5.17 30.47
C ALA A 336 -5.89 6.62 30.44
N GLU A 337 -4.96 7.56 30.58
CA GLU A 337 -5.18 8.99 30.45
C GLU A 337 -4.28 9.57 29.33
N ASP A 338 -4.68 10.71 28.77
CA ASP A 338 -3.98 11.43 27.69
C ASP A 338 -3.64 10.54 26.47
N ALA A 339 -4.67 9.80 26.04
CA ALA A 339 -4.63 8.98 24.84
C ALA A 339 -5.47 9.57 23.72
N VAL A 340 -5.06 9.39 22.47
CA VAL A 340 -5.90 9.67 21.30
C VAL A 340 -6.08 8.42 20.43
N VAL A 341 -7.32 8.13 20.05
CA VAL A 341 -7.70 6.95 19.24
C VAL A 341 -8.53 7.36 18.02
N PRO A 342 -8.07 7.10 16.78
CA PRO A 342 -8.87 7.31 15.59
C PRO A 342 -9.74 6.09 15.28
N ILE A 343 -11.02 6.29 14.97
CA ILE A 343 -11.99 5.23 14.65
C ILE A 343 -12.92 5.73 13.54
N ARG A 344 -13.15 4.94 12.49
CA ARG A 344 -14.21 5.22 11.54
C ARG A 344 -15.57 4.87 12.14
N ASP A 345 -16.46 5.86 12.21
CA ASP A 345 -17.83 5.67 12.68
C ASP A 345 -18.76 6.78 12.16
N PRO A 346 -19.34 6.63 10.95
CA PRO A 346 -20.25 7.62 10.37
C PRO A 346 -21.47 7.93 11.24
N GLU A 347 -21.95 6.95 12.01
CA GLU A 347 -23.12 7.12 12.88
C GLU A 347 -22.77 7.98 14.10
N ALA A 348 -21.62 7.73 14.74
CA ALA A 348 -21.14 8.56 15.83
C ALA A 348 -20.88 10.01 15.37
N VAL A 349 -20.31 10.19 14.17
CA VAL A 349 -20.15 11.51 13.53
C VAL A 349 -21.50 12.21 13.38
N ALA A 350 -22.50 11.54 12.80
CA ALA A 350 -23.82 12.12 12.57
C ALA A 350 -24.47 12.59 13.88
N LYS A 351 -24.38 11.77 14.95
CA LYS A 351 -24.89 12.12 16.28
C LYS A 351 -24.14 13.29 16.91
N ALA A 352 -22.81 13.33 16.80
CA ALA A 352 -21.99 14.42 17.32
C ALA A 352 -22.27 15.76 16.62
N ILE A 353 -22.48 15.74 15.29
CA ILE A 353 -22.85 16.93 14.52
C ILE A 353 -24.24 17.42 14.93
N ALA A 354 -25.21 16.51 15.05
CA ALA A 354 -26.58 16.87 15.43
C ALA A 354 -26.67 17.47 16.84
N SER A 355 -25.82 17.03 17.76
CA SER A 355 -25.80 17.54 19.14
C SER A 355 -24.98 18.81 19.33
N GLY A 356 -23.99 19.05 18.47
CA GLY A 356 -23.13 20.22 18.52
C GLY A 356 -22.00 20.13 19.55
N ILE A 357 -21.03 21.03 19.41
CA ILE A 357 -19.87 21.16 20.31
C ILE A 357 -20.32 21.46 21.74
N GLY A 358 -19.70 20.80 22.71
CA GLY A 358 -19.97 20.96 24.13
C GLY A 358 -21.00 19.98 24.70
N SER A 359 -21.83 19.38 23.85
CA SER A 359 -22.84 18.39 24.24
C SER A 359 -22.23 17.07 24.70
N THR A 360 -22.89 16.40 25.64
CA THR A 360 -22.52 15.06 26.12
C THR A 360 -23.53 14.04 25.66
N LEU A 361 -23.06 12.96 25.04
CA LEU A 361 -23.88 11.91 24.43
C LEU A 361 -23.49 10.54 24.98
N GLU A 362 -24.46 9.63 25.06
CA GLU A 362 -24.18 8.20 25.12
C GLU A 362 -24.12 7.64 23.69
N LEU A 363 -23.01 6.98 23.37
CA LEU A 363 -22.70 6.49 22.03
C LEU A 363 -22.16 5.07 22.10
N GLU A 364 -22.41 4.30 21.06
CA GLU A 364 -21.63 3.10 20.73
C GLU A 364 -20.67 3.49 19.61
N VAL A 365 -19.36 3.39 19.88
CA VAL A 365 -18.29 3.84 18.99
C VAL A 365 -17.57 2.65 18.38
N GLY A 366 -17.36 2.71 17.06
CA GLY A 366 -16.61 1.72 16.28
C GLY A 366 -17.23 0.32 16.29
N GLY A 367 -16.53 -0.64 15.70
CA GLY A 367 -16.86 -2.06 15.71
C GLY A 367 -18.19 -2.44 15.08
N LYS A 368 -18.62 -1.68 14.06
CA LYS A 368 -19.91 -1.82 13.37
C LYS A 368 -19.76 -2.49 12.01
N ILE A 369 -18.57 -2.47 11.41
CA ILE A 369 -18.30 -2.94 10.05
C ILE A 369 -17.87 -4.41 10.09
N ASP A 370 -16.73 -4.72 10.71
CA ASP A 370 -16.21 -6.09 10.75
C ASP A 370 -16.42 -6.78 12.12
N ARG A 371 -17.67 -7.15 12.38
CA ARG A 371 -18.11 -7.75 13.66
C ARG A 371 -17.57 -9.16 13.92
N ARG A 372 -16.76 -9.73 13.01
CA ARG A 372 -16.08 -11.01 13.22
C ARG A 372 -14.99 -10.91 14.28
N PHE A 373 -14.39 -9.74 14.44
CA PHE A 373 -13.19 -9.55 15.26
C PHE A 373 -13.41 -8.70 16.50
N TYR A 374 -14.39 -7.79 16.48
CA TYR A 374 -14.58 -6.79 17.52
C TYR A 374 -16.04 -6.28 17.57
N LYS A 375 -16.35 -5.48 18.59
CA LYS A 375 -17.70 -4.99 18.89
C LYS A 375 -17.68 -3.48 19.23
N PRO A 376 -18.82 -2.78 19.11
CA PRO A 376 -18.90 -1.39 19.51
C PRO A 376 -18.62 -1.19 21.01
N VAL A 377 -18.00 -0.07 21.36
CA VAL A 377 -17.70 0.31 22.74
C VAL A 377 -18.66 1.41 23.17
N ARG A 378 -19.42 1.16 24.24
CA ARG A 378 -20.35 2.14 24.81
C ARG A 378 -19.58 3.18 25.62
N VAL A 379 -19.77 4.44 25.29
CA VAL A 379 -19.11 5.58 25.96
C VAL A 379 -20.11 6.69 26.25
N ARG A 380 -19.83 7.45 27.31
CA ARG A 380 -20.46 8.75 27.56
C ARG A 380 -19.45 9.83 27.21
N ALA A 381 -19.62 10.48 26.07
CA ALA A 381 -18.61 11.33 25.46
C ALA A 381 -19.07 12.78 25.29
N ARG A 382 -18.18 13.73 25.54
CA ARG A 382 -18.39 15.15 25.23
C ARG A 382 -17.86 15.46 23.83
N VAL A 383 -18.63 16.16 23.01
CA VAL A 383 -18.19 16.63 21.69
C VAL A 383 -17.26 17.83 21.88
N LYS A 384 -15.99 17.69 21.48
CA LYS A 384 -14.96 18.73 21.63
C LYS A 384 -14.79 19.57 20.36
N THR A 385 -14.72 18.90 19.21
CA THR A 385 -14.48 19.54 17.91
C THR A 385 -15.36 18.89 16.85
N LEU A 386 -15.82 19.68 15.88
CA LEU A 386 -16.40 19.21 14.62
C LEU A 386 -15.55 19.73 13.47
N PHE A 387 -15.30 18.88 12.48
CA PHE A 387 -14.40 19.14 11.35
C PHE A 387 -15.02 18.58 10.05
N ASP A 388 -14.79 19.24 8.92
CA ASP A 388 -15.38 18.85 7.64
C ASP A 388 -14.66 17.68 6.95
N GLY A 389 -13.50 17.26 7.48
CA GLY A 389 -12.75 16.09 7.03
C GLY A 389 -11.61 16.39 6.07
N LYS A 390 -11.47 17.63 5.61
CA LYS A 390 -10.56 18.00 4.51
C LYS A 390 -9.27 18.61 5.02
N TYR A 391 -8.15 17.93 4.81
CA TYR A 391 -6.84 18.38 5.29
C TYR A 391 -5.74 18.20 4.24
N ILE A 392 -4.58 18.80 4.53
CA ILE A 392 -3.38 18.69 3.71
C ILE A 392 -2.33 17.92 4.51
N ILE A 393 -1.82 16.84 3.93
CA ILE A 393 -0.64 16.11 4.41
C ILE A 393 0.58 16.91 3.98
N ARG A 394 1.33 17.42 4.96
CA ARG A 394 2.51 18.28 4.75
C ARG A 394 3.79 17.60 5.20
N GLY A 395 3.72 16.69 6.17
CA GLY A 395 4.87 15.91 6.64
C GLY A 395 5.22 14.75 5.70
N PRO A 396 6.32 14.04 5.99
CA PRO A 396 6.67 12.82 5.29
C PRO A 396 5.53 11.81 5.35
N HIS A 397 5.23 11.22 4.20
CA HIS A 397 4.13 10.29 4.02
C HIS A 397 4.47 9.29 2.93
N HIS A 398 3.71 8.20 2.90
CA HIS A 398 3.84 7.14 1.92
C HIS A 398 3.52 7.63 0.49
N GLY A 399 4.39 7.32 -0.49
CA GLY A 399 4.10 7.54 -1.92
C GLY A 399 4.92 8.62 -2.65
N GLY A 400 6.24 8.70 -2.46
CA GLY A 400 7.12 9.28 -3.51
C GLY A 400 8.15 10.35 -3.12
N TYR A 401 8.38 10.60 -1.83
CA TYR A 401 9.44 11.52 -1.40
C TYR A 401 10.26 10.90 -0.26
N ASP A 402 11.50 10.51 -0.57
CA ASP A 402 12.50 10.12 0.43
C ASP A 402 13.09 11.38 1.08
N VAL A 403 12.32 11.98 1.99
CA VAL A 403 12.72 13.17 2.73
C VAL A 403 12.39 12.96 4.20
N ARG A 404 13.41 13.06 5.06
CA ARG A 404 13.28 12.87 6.53
C ARG A 404 12.98 14.17 7.29
N GLU A 405 12.62 15.23 6.57
CA GLU A 405 12.32 16.56 7.13
C GLU A 405 10.92 16.63 7.78
N ALA A 406 10.68 17.59 8.66
CA ALA A 406 9.37 17.70 9.33
C ALA A 406 8.24 18.20 8.41
N ILE A 407 8.59 18.94 7.36
CA ILE A 407 7.65 19.50 6.37
C ILE A 407 8.27 19.23 5.00
N LEU A 408 7.52 18.54 4.15
CA LEU A 408 7.90 18.31 2.76
C LEU A 408 7.78 19.59 1.94
N PRO A 409 8.51 19.69 0.80
CA PRO A 409 8.32 20.79 -0.13
C PRO A 409 6.87 20.82 -0.66
N LYS A 410 6.37 22.00 -1.03
CA LYS A 410 4.93 22.23 -1.32
C LYS A 410 4.37 21.34 -2.43
N GLU A 411 5.19 21.04 -3.43
CA GLU A 411 4.86 20.15 -4.53
C GLU A 411 4.60 18.70 -4.11
N ALA A 412 5.06 18.30 -2.92
CA ALA A 412 4.82 17.00 -2.34
C ALA A 412 3.56 16.95 -1.45
N TRP A 413 2.92 18.09 -1.17
CA TRP A 413 1.73 18.11 -0.31
C TRP A 413 0.55 17.39 -0.96
N ARG A 414 -0.21 16.66 -0.16
CA ARG A 414 -1.37 15.90 -0.64
C ARG A 414 -2.65 16.32 0.08
N SER A 415 -3.70 16.58 -0.70
CA SER A 415 -5.05 16.74 -0.15
C SER A 415 -5.63 15.39 0.24
N ALA A 416 -6.29 15.34 1.39
CA ALA A 416 -7.00 14.19 1.92
C ALA A 416 -8.41 14.61 2.38
N ASP A 417 -9.35 13.68 2.29
CA ASP A 417 -10.74 13.85 2.71
C ASP A 417 -11.21 12.54 3.36
N VAL A 418 -11.48 12.59 4.67
CA VAL A 418 -11.99 11.45 5.45
C VAL A 418 -13.48 11.59 5.76
N GLY A 419 -14.17 12.53 5.09
CA GLY A 419 -15.53 12.94 5.44
C GLY A 419 -15.62 13.62 6.80
N ARG A 420 -16.84 14.01 7.16
CA ARG A 420 -17.08 14.78 8.38
C ARG A 420 -16.53 14.02 9.59
N THR A 421 -15.97 14.75 10.52
CA THR A 421 -15.18 14.20 11.62
C THR A 421 -15.55 14.92 12.91
N ALA A 422 -15.55 14.19 14.03
CA ALA A 422 -15.74 14.75 15.36
C ALA A 422 -14.66 14.26 16.32
N LEU A 423 -14.24 15.14 17.23
CA LEU A 423 -13.40 14.78 18.36
C LEU A 423 -14.27 14.60 19.59
N LEU A 424 -14.29 13.40 20.13
CA LEU A 424 -15.05 13.03 21.32
C LEU A 424 -14.10 12.90 22.52
N GLN A 425 -14.51 13.34 23.70
CA GLN A 425 -13.73 13.23 24.92
C GLN A 425 -14.42 12.28 25.91
N VAL A 426 -13.70 11.27 26.41
CA VAL A 426 -14.17 10.24 27.34
C VAL A 426 -13.06 9.95 28.36
N ASN A 427 -13.27 10.24 29.65
CA ASN A 427 -12.37 9.83 30.75
C ASN A 427 -10.86 10.05 30.49
N GLY A 428 -10.47 11.23 29.99
CA GLY A 428 -9.06 11.53 29.68
C GLY A 428 -8.56 11.01 28.34
N ILE A 429 -9.38 10.28 27.59
CA ILE A 429 -9.12 9.80 26.23
C ILE A 429 -9.87 10.67 25.22
N GLU A 430 -9.24 10.97 24.10
CA GLU A 430 -9.86 11.59 22.95
C GLU A 430 -10.04 10.59 21.82
N ILE A 431 -11.25 10.53 21.25
CA ILE A 431 -11.59 9.63 20.16
C ILE A 431 -11.91 10.48 18.93
N ILE A 432 -11.12 10.32 17.87
CA ILE A 432 -11.39 10.95 16.57
C ILE A 432 -12.32 10.01 15.81
N VAL A 433 -13.57 10.41 15.58
CA VAL A 433 -14.52 9.65 14.75
C VAL A 433 -14.68 10.29 13.38
N SER A 434 -14.56 9.51 12.30
CA SER A 434 -14.68 9.97 10.90
C SER A 434 -15.70 9.15 10.09
N GLU A 435 -16.25 9.71 9.01
CA GLU A 435 -17.14 8.98 8.09
C GLU A 435 -16.38 8.00 7.19
N GLY A 436 -15.23 8.42 6.69
CA GLY A 436 -14.30 7.63 5.88
C GLY A 436 -13.23 6.95 6.74
N ARG A 437 -12.32 6.23 6.08
CA ARG A 437 -11.15 5.62 6.72
C ARG A 437 -10.25 6.68 7.34
N VAL A 438 -9.60 6.33 8.44
CA VAL A 438 -8.79 7.27 9.22
C VAL A 438 -7.43 7.53 8.54
N GLY A 439 -6.85 8.71 8.78
CA GLY A 439 -5.51 9.03 8.31
C GLY A 439 -4.41 8.30 9.09
N MET A 440 -3.23 8.16 8.49
CA MET A 440 -2.06 7.49 9.08
C MET A 440 -0.94 8.47 9.46
N GLU A 441 -1.15 9.76 9.22
CA GLU A 441 -0.16 10.82 9.38
C GLU A 441 -0.54 11.77 10.52
N GLN A 442 0.45 12.44 11.12
CA GLN A 442 0.19 13.43 12.18
C GLN A 442 -0.76 14.56 11.75
N ASP A 443 -0.73 14.96 10.47
CA ASP A 443 -1.58 16.03 9.94
C ASP A 443 -3.08 15.71 10.08
N TYR A 444 -3.47 14.42 10.08
CA TYR A 444 -4.86 14.00 10.34
C TYR A 444 -5.32 14.37 11.76
N TYR A 445 -4.47 14.13 12.76
CA TYR A 445 -4.75 14.45 14.17
C TYR A 445 -4.76 15.96 14.36
N LYS A 446 -3.78 16.66 13.77
CA LYS A 446 -3.66 18.12 13.86
C LYS A 446 -4.85 18.83 13.23
N ALA A 447 -5.42 18.28 12.15
CA ALA A 447 -6.58 18.85 11.47
C ALA A 447 -7.83 18.93 12.37
N VAL A 448 -7.97 18.03 13.35
CA VAL A 448 -9.08 18.04 14.32
C VAL A 448 -8.69 18.68 15.67
N GLY A 449 -7.52 19.33 15.74
CA GLY A 449 -7.04 20.06 16.91
C GLY A 449 -6.33 19.19 17.95
N VAL A 450 -5.79 18.03 17.55
CA VAL A 450 -4.95 17.18 18.41
C VAL A 450 -3.51 17.24 17.91
N ASP A 451 -2.59 17.73 18.75
CA ASP A 451 -1.16 17.58 18.46
C ASP A 451 -0.63 16.26 19.03
N PRO A 452 -0.30 15.26 18.20
CA PRO A 452 0.18 13.97 18.68
C PRO A 452 1.55 14.03 19.37
N SER A 453 2.36 15.09 19.17
CA SER A 453 3.64 15.21 19.89
C SER A 453 3.48 15.54 21.37
N GLU A 454 2.34 16.11 21.75
CA GLU A 454 2.01 16.53 23.11
C GLU A 454 1.20 15.48 23.88
N ARG A 455 1.04 14.28 23.31
CA ARG A 455 0.25 13.20 23.91
C ARG A 455 1.10 12.16 24.59
N LYS A 456 0.51 11.53 25.60
CA LYS A 456 1.09 10.36 26.25
C LYS A 456 0.98 9.13 25.36
N ILE A 457 -0.21 8.86 24.82
CA ILE A 457 -0.50 7.69 23.98
C ILE A 457 -1.17 8.14 22.68
N VAL A 458 -0.69 7.63 21.56
CA VAL A 458 -1.30 7.86 20.24
C VAL A 458 -1.56 6.51 19.59
N VAL A 459 -2.80 6.22 19.24
CA VAL A 459 -3.13 5.02 18.45
C VAL A 459 -3.12 5.39 16.96
N VAL A 460 -2.48 4.57 16.13
CA VAL A 460 -2.45 4.70 14.66
C VAL A 460 -2.94 3.41 14.02
N LYS A 461 -3.66 3.51 12.89
CA LYS A 461 -4.19 2.36 12.14
C LYS A 461 -3.37 2.12 10.87
N SER A 462 -2.30 1.34 10.98
CA SER A 462 -1.27 1.23 9.94
C SER A 462 -0.44 -0.06 10.08
N HIS A 463 0.30 -0.43 9.04
CA HIS A 463 1.50 -1.29 9.16
C HIS A 463 2.79 -0.45 9.16
N GLN A 464 3.16 0.11 8.00
CA GLN A 464 4.44 0.81 7.82
C GLN A 464 4.30 2.32 7.60
N ALA A 465 3.23 2.76 6.93
CA ALA A 465 3.10 4.12 6.42
C ALA A 465 3.16 5.20 7.51
N HIS A 466 2.64 4.93 8.72
CA HIS A 466 2.70 5.87 9.84
C HIS A 466 4.13 6.27 10.23
N ARG A 467 5.13 5.42 9.99
CA ARG A 467 6.50 5.63 10.46
C ARG A 467 7.14 6.89 9.90
N ALA A 468 6.89 7.17 8.62
CA ALA A 468 7.33 8.41 7.97
C ALA A 468 6.88 9.65 8.76
N SER A 469 5.66 9.60 9.30
CA SER A 469 5.08 10.72 10.06
C SER A 469 5.42 10.67 11.54
N PHE A 470 5.33 9.51 12.21
CA PHE A 470 5.31 9.40 13.67
C PHE A 470 6.66 9.04 14.31
N GLU A 471 7.57 8.36 13.61
CA GLU A 471 8.77 7.79 14.23
C GLU A 471 9.70 8.85 14.82
N ARG A 472 9.74 10.04 14.23
CA ARG A 472 10.52 11.18 14.75
C ARG A 472 10.05 11.67 16.13
N ILE A 473 8.75 11.61 16.42
CA ILE A 473 8.18 12.12 17.68
C ILE A 473 8.02 11.03 18.73
N ALA A 474 7.88 9.77 18.30
CA ALA A 474 7.66 8.63 19.16
C ALA A 474 8.82 8.42 20.14
N LYS A 475 8.50 8.21 21.42
CA LYS A 475 9.45 7.64 22.39
C LYS A 475 9.54 6.14 22.25
N GLU A 476 8.45 5.53 21.79
CA GLU A 476 8.37 4.13 21.43
C GLU A 476 7.24 3.92 20.43
N ILE A 477 7.41 2.98 19.50
CA ILE A 477 6.36 2.46 18.64
C ILE A 477 6.15 0.99 19.00
N ILE A 478 4.92 0.61 19.33
CA ILE A 478 4.54 -0.74 19.70
C ILE A 478 3.57 -1.26 18.65
N GLU A 479 3.96 -2.32 17.93
CA GLU A 479 3.05 -3.05 17.05
C GLU A 479 2.11 -3.90 17.90
N VAL A 480 0.82 -3.59 17.88
CA VAL A 480 -0.17 -4.26 18.74
C VAL A 480 -0.86 -5.36 17.96
N ASP A 481 -0.77 -6.62 18.43
CA ASP A 481 -1.38 -7.82 17.82
C ASP A 481 -2.91 -7.79 17.93
N THR A 482 -3.55 -6.87 17.23
CA THR A 482 -5.00 -6.75 17.17
C THR A 482 -5.57 -7.73 16.13
N PRO A 483 -6.76 -8.31 16.40
CA PRO A 483 -7.45 -9.10 15.40
C PRO A 483 -7.99 -8.20 14.29
N GLY A 484 -8.07 -8.71 13.06
CA GLY A 484 -8.72 -8.00 11.96
C GLY A 484 -8.28 -8.47 10.58
N SER A 485 -8.95 -7.92 9.56
CA SER A 485 -8.77 -8.31 8.14
C SER A 485 -7.37 -8.03 7.57
N THR A 486 -6.52 -7.26 8.26
CA THR A 486 -5.13 -7.01 7.87
C THR A 486 -4.12 -7.59 8.85
N SER A 487 -4.53 -8.47 9.76
CA SER A 487 -3.62 -9.01 10.78
C SER A 487 -2.39 -9.69 10.14
N PRO A 488 -1.15 -9.23 10.47
CA PRO A 488 0.09 -9.81 9.93
C PRO A 488 0.47 -11.13 10.61
N SER A 489 -0.14 -11.49 11.74
CA SER A 489 -0.05 -12.83 12.32
C SER A 489 -0.97 -13.82 11.59
N TYR A 490 -1.83 -13.33 10.69
CA TYR A 490 -2.85 -14.09 9.96
C TYR A 490 -3.86 -14.81 10.87
N ARG A 491 -3.81 -14.54 12.18
CA ARG A 491 -4.65 -15.20 13.17
C ARG A 491 -6.11 -14.83 12.95
N GLY A 492 -6.97 -15.85 12.86
CA GLY A 492 -8.39 -15.67 12.59
C GLY A 492 -8.74 -15.49 11.11
N LEU A 493 -7.76 -15.53 10.20
CA LEU A 493 -8.00 -15.55 8.75
C LEU A 493 -7.94 -16.99 8.23
N ILE A 494 -8.87 -17.34 7.34
CA ILE A 494 -8.96 -18.68 6.73
C ILE A 494 -8.62 -18.55 5.25
N PHE A 495 -7.36 -18.83 4.90
CA PHE A 495 -6.89 -18.85 3.52
C PHE A 495 -7.46 -20.06 2.79
N LYS A 496 -8.02 -19.83 1.60
CA LYS A 496 -8.65 -20.89 0.78
C LYS A 496 -7.84 -21.23 -0.45
N ASN A 497 -7.12 -20.27 -1.02
CA ASN A 497 -6.52 -20.43 -2.35
C ASN A 497 -5.00 -20.42 -2.34
N VAL A 498 -4.36 -19.93 -1.27
CA VAL A 498 -2.90 -19.99 -1.13
C VAL A 498 -2.44 -21.45 -1.07
N PRO A 499 -1.44 -21.86 -1.89
CA PRO A 499 -0.95 -23.23 -1.89
C PRO A 499 -0.27 -23.56 -0.57
N ARG A 500 -0.48 -24.80 -0.08
CA ARG A 500 0.13 -25.32 1.15
C ARG A 500 1.10 -26.46 0.79
N PRO A 501 2.25 -26.62 1.50
CA PRO A 501 2.68 -25.80 2.62
C PRO A 501 3.21 -24.42 2.21
N VAL A 502 3.06 -23.42 3.08
CA VAL A 502 3.54 -22.04 2.89
C VAL A 502 3.98 -21.43 4.22
N PHE A 503 5.14 -20.79 4.25
CA PHE A 503 5.60 -20.04 5.41
C PHE A 503 4.83 -18.70 5.54
N PRO A 504 4.45 -18.23 6.74
CA PRO A 504 4.61 -18.85 8.04
C PRO A 504 3.39 -19.68 8.48
N LEU A 505 2.42 -19.95 7.59
CA LEU A 505 1.21 -20.70 7.95
C LEU A 505 1.49 -22.19 8.21
N ASP A 506 2.56 -22.73 7.62
CA ASP A 506 3.08 -24.09 7.82
C ASP A 506 4.56 -24.04 8.22
N PRO A 507 5.06 -25.06 8.94
CA PRO A 507 6.48 -25.17 9.25
C PRO A 507 7.29 -25.53 7.99
N LEU A 508 8.13 -24.60 7.51
CA LEU A 508 9.03 -24.75 6.34
C LEU A 508 10.45 -24.20 6.57
#